data_AF-A0A0M4D9M0-F1
#
_entry.id   AF-A0A0M4D9M0-F1
#
_cell.length_a   1.000
_cell.length_b   1.000
_cell.length_c   1.000
_cell.angle_alpha   90.00
_cell.angle_beta   90.00
_cell.angle_gamma   90.00
#
_symmetry.space_group_name_H-M   'P 1'
#
loop_
_entity.id
_entity.type
_entity.pdbx_description
1 polymer ?
#
loop_
_entity_poly.entity_id
_entity_poly.type
_entity_poly.pdbx_seq_one_letter_code
_entity_poly.pdbx_strand_id
1 'polypeptide(L)'
;MYSIVVVPASCVTAQEQIRLAPGDTLRFGRTPAPGCGSRQLTIPHPCVSRTAGEITAAGTYWSLSNLSGTSTYVVENPEGAGEHIKIAPGRIGAPVPFEFSRVVLPAADEPVSFDVWAPRHDYAEAEGPDPDGEPTALAFALDRTKRYFLVLAALCEPRLRGAPHAPLPTVEQVVERLLPVWPAANRAAVQWNIDYLAVKLRLKPGPETADQGPRLNGKKESLVSLALRFDLVREDDLPALAVAATSGAGR
;
A
#
# COMPACT_ATOMS: atom_id res chain seq x y z
N MET A 1 -23.96 -10.99 -0.06
CA MET A 1 -24.58 -9.74 -0.53
C MET A 1 -23.45 -8.77 -0.81
N TYR A 2 -23.12 -8.54 -2.09
CA TYR A 2 -21.98 -7.72 -2.49
C TYR A 2 -22.40 -6.26 -2.48
N SER A 3 -22.19 -5.57 -1.36
CA SER A 3 -22.51 -4.14 -1.24
C SER A 3 -21.25 -3.32 -1.06
N ILE A 4 -21.17 -2.20 -1.76
CA ILE A 4 -20.07 -1.25 -1.62
C ILE A 4 -20.49 -0.18 -0.63
N VAL A 5 -19.59 0.19 0.27
CA VAL A 5 -19.86 1.20 1.30
C VAL A 5 -18.96 2.39 1.06
N VAL A 6 -19.55 3.54 0.79
CA VAL A 6 -18.82 4.81 0.66
C VAL A 6 -18.92 5.57 1.99
N VAL A 7 -17.77 6.00 2.51
CA VAL A 7 -17.62 6.69 3.80
C VAL A 7 -17.02 8.07 3.55
N PRO A 8 -17.80 9.15 3.67
CA PRO A 8 -17.30 10.53 3.60
C PRO A 8 -16.18 10.81 4.62
N ALA A 9 -15.21 11.68 4.27
CA ALA A 9 -14.13 12.06 5.21
C ALA A 9 -14.61 12.84 6.46
N SER A 10 -15.85 13.37 6.46
CA SER A 10 -16.43 14.08 7.61
C SER A 10 -17.09 13.17 8.65
N CYS A 11 -17.09 11.84 8.46
CA CYS A 11 -17.85 10.93 9.32
C CYS A 11 -17.25 10.78 10.72
N VAL A 12 -17.96 11.33 11.71
CA VAL A 12 -17.78 11.01 13.14
C VAL A 12 -18.77 9.91 13.59
N THR A 13 -19.76 9.56 12.77
CA THR A 13 -20.81 8.58 13.13
C THR A 13 -21.21 7.66 11.98
N ALA A 14 -21.71 6.46 12.32
CA ALA A 14 -22.10 5.40 11.38
C ALA A 14 -23.32 5.73 10.47
N GLN A 15 -23.98 6.89 10.66
CA GLN A 15 -25.19 7.28 9.92
C GLN A 15 -24.94 7.89 8.54
N GLU A 16 -23.68 8.17 8.17
CA GLU A 16 -23.33 8.82 6.89
C GLU A 16 -22.80 7.84 5.82
N GLN A 17 -22.85 6.53 6.08
CA GLN A 17 -22.42 5.50 5.14
C GLN A 17 -23.43 5.33 4.00
N ILE A 18 -22.96 5.41 2.75
CA ILE A 18 -23.79 5.18 1.57
C ILE A 18 -23.53 3.76 1.07
N ARG A 19 -24.56 2.91 1.12
CA ARG A 19 -24.48 1.53 0.62
C ARG A 19 -24.99 1.44 -0.81
N LEU A 20 -24.19 0.84 -1.68
CA LEU A 20 -24.49 0.64 -3.10
C LEU A 20 -24.60 -0.86 -3.38
N ALA A 21 -25.72 -1.28 -3.95
CA ALA A 21 -25.88 -2.61 -4.52
C ALA A 21 -25.22 -2.68 -5.91
N PRO A 22 -24.91 -3.87 -6.45
CA PRO A 22 -24.37 -3.99 -7.79
C PRO A 22 -25.30 -3.34 -8.82
N GLY A 23 -24.74 -2.49 -9.70
CA GLY A 23 -25.49 -1.67 -10.65
C GLY A 23 -25.91 -0.30 -10.12
N ASP A 24 -25.80 -0.05 -8.81
CA ASP A 24 -26.04 1.27 -8.26
C ASP A 24 -24.90 2.23 -8.61
N THR A 25 -25.28 3.47 -8.90
CA THR A 25 -24.37 4.58 -9.13
C THR A 25 -24.51 5.63 -8.03
N LEU A 26 -23.38 6.24 -7.67
CA LEU A 26 -23.27 7.33 -6.73
C LEU A 26 -22.49 8.47 -7.37
N ARG A 27 -23.15 9.62 -7.53
CA ARG A 27 -22.47 10.83 -8.00
C ARG A 27 -21.84 11.57 -6.85
N PHE A 28 -20.70 12.21 -7.10
CA PHE A 28 -20.06 13.09 -6.13
C PHE A 28 -19.61 14.40 -6.76
N GLY A 29 -19.61 15.46 -5.96
CA GLY A 29 -19.24 16.80 -6.40
C GLY A 29 -19.53 17.88 -5.38
N ARG A 30 -19.20 19.13 -5.74
CA ARG A 30 -19.33 20.27 -4.83
C ARG A 30 -20.77 20.70 -4.56
N THR A 31 -21.66 20.48 -5.51
CA THR A 31 -23.06 20.90 -5.41
C THR A 31 -23.99 19.70 -5.47
N PRO A 32 -25.09 19.71 -4.70
CA PRO A 32 -26.15 18.72 -4.89
C PRO A 32 -26.66 18.80 -6.34
N ALA A 33 -26.77 17.64 -6.97
CA ALA A 33 -27.27 17.46 -8.31
C ALA A 33 -28.80 17.45 -8.21
N PRO A 34 -29.49 18.29 -9.00
CA PRO A 34 -30.95 18.32 -9.01
C PRO A 34 -31.50 16.94 -9.40
N GLY A 35 -32.40 16.38 -8.60
CA GLY A 35 -33.07 15.10 -8.86
C GLY A 35 -32.32 13.84 -8.39
N CYS A 36 -31.15 13.92 -7.75
CA CYS A 36 -30.36 12.75 -7.33
C CYS A 36 -30.72 12.15 -5.96
N GLY A 37 -31.67 12.72 -5.21
CA GLY A 37 -32.15 12.14 -3.94
C GLY A 37 -31.01 11.81 -2.95
N SER A 38 -31.14 10.70 -2.20
CA SER A 38 -30.15 10.20 -1.23
C SER A 38 -28.91 9.53 -1.84
N ARG A 39 -28.78 9.48 -3.18
CA ARG A 39 -27.67 8.82 -3.89
C ARG A 39 -26.67 9.84 -4.44
N GLN A 40 -26.21 10.73 -3.56
CA GLN A 40 -25.18 11.68 -3.88
C GLN A 40 -24.27 11.97 -2.69
N LEU A 41 -22.96 12.06 -2.96
CA LEU A 41 -21.97 12.55 -2.02
C LEU A 41 -21.63 14.01 -2.32
N THR A 42 -21.98 14.92 -1.41
CA THR A 42 -21.64 16.34 -1.53
C THR A 42 -20.33 16.62 -0.82
N ILE A 43 -19.36 17.19 -1.54
CA ILE A 43 -18.03 17.55 -1.03
C ILE A 43 -17.89 19.07 -1.10
N PRO A 44 -18.23 19.83 -0.04
CA PRO A 44 -18.35 21.29 -0.08
C PRO A 44 -16.99 22.00 -0.08
N HIS A 45 -16.13 21.70 -1.06
CA HIS A 45 -14.80 22.26 -1.19
C HIS A 45 -14.65 23.08 -2.49
N PRO A 46 -14.14 24.33 -2.46
CA PRO A 46 -14.04 25.19 -3.65
C PRO A 46 -13.29 24.58 -4.83
N CYS A 47 -12.22 23.82 -4.57
CA CYS A 47 -11.42 23.16 -5.61
C CYS A 47 -12.07 21.91 -6.23
N VAL A 48 -13.18 21.42 -5.67
CA VAL A 48 -13.92 20.27 -6.21
C VAL A 48 -14.91 20.76 -7.26
N SER A 49 -14.96 20.07 -8.41
CA SER A 49 -15.91 20.39 -9.49
C SER A 49 -17.36 20.22 -9.02
N ARG A 50 -18.29 21.02 -9.56
CA ARG A 50 -19.73 20.90 -9.26
C ARG A 50 -20.24 19.48 -9.49
N THR A 51 -19.81 18.89 -10.60
CA THR A 51 -19.92 17.47 -10.92
C THR A 51 -18.49 16.93 -10.99
N ALA A 52 -18.03 16.26 -9.94
CA ALA A 52 -16.64 15.80 -9.83
C ALA A 52 -16.49 14.39 -10.43
N GLY A 53 -17.40 13.49 -10.10
CA GLY A 53 -17.34 12.14 -10.63
C GLY A 53 -18.51 11.26 -10.28
N GLU A 54 -18.38 10.00 -10.64
CA GLU A 54 -19.37 8.95 -10.40
C GLU A 54 -18.69 7.65 -10.01
N ILE A 55 -19.25 6.98 -9.01
CA ILE A 55 -18.88 5.64 -8.54
C ILE A 55 -19.96 4.69 -9.02
N THR A 56 -19.56 3.56 -9.59
CA THR A 56 -20.49 2.48 -9.96
C THR A 56 -20.07 1.21 -9.28
N ALA A 57 -20.99 0.59 -8.54
CA ALA A 57 -20.76 -0.70 -7.91
C ALA A 57 -20.93 -1.84 -8.93
N ALA A 58 -19.96 -2.75 -9.01
CA ALA A 58 -19.92 -3.81 -10.01
C ALA A 58 -19.52 -5.15 -9.39
N GLY A 59 -20.49 -5.91 -8.86
CA GLY A 59 -20.23 -7.26 -8.35
C GLY A 59 -19.11 -7.29 -7.30
N THR A 60 -17.95 -7.82 -7.68
CA THR A 60 -16.74 -7.95 -6.83
C THR A 60 -15.81 -6.73 -6.85
N TYR A 61 -16.04 -5.74 -7.71
CA TYR A 61 -15.23 -4.53 -7.81
C TYR A 61 -16.11 -3.28 -7.97
N TRP A 62 -15.49 -2.12 -8.16
CA TRP A 62 -16.19 -0.90 -8.54
C TRP A 62 -15.42 -0.09 -9.56
N SER A 63 -16.09 0.86 -10.17
CA SER A 63 -15.45 1.77 -11.13
C SER A 63 -15.63 3.23 -10.76
N LEU A 64 -14.59 4.02 -11.03
CA LEU A 64 -14.57 5.46 -10.84
C LEU A 64 -14.56 6.17 -12.20
N SER A 65 -15.51 7.08 -12.38
CA SER A 65 -15.55 8.02 -13.50
C SER A 65 -15.13 9.40 -13.00
N ASN A 66 -14.03 9.93 -13.54
CA ASN A 66 -13.59 11.30 -13.30
C ASN A 66 -14.24 12.23 -14.34
N LEU A 67 -15.20 13.01 -13.88
CA LEU A 67 -15.94 13.97 -14.72
C LEU A 67 -15.30 15.37 -14.71
N SER A 68 -14.20 15.56 -13.98
CA SER A 68 -13.40 16.77 -14.07
C SER A 68 -12.68 16.85 -15.41
N GLY A 69 -12.67 18.04 -16.01
CA GLY A 69 -11.88 18.34 -17.20
C GLY A 69 -10.42 18.73 -16.90
N THR A 70 -10.05 18.93 -15.63
CA THR A 70 -8.75 19.52 -15.26
C THR A 70 -7.96 18.70 -14.26
N SER A 71 -8.63 18.00 -13.35
CA SER A 71 -8.00 17.41 -12.18
C SER A 71 -7.86 15.89 -12.31
N THR A 72 -6.67 15.34 -12.05
CA THR A 72 -6.48 13.90 -11.91
C THR A 72 -6.89 13.48 -10.50
N TYR A 73 -7.64 12.38 -10.39
CA TYR A 73 -7.93 11.77 -9.08
C TYR A 73 -6.97 10.61 -8.83
N VAL A 74 -6.71 10.35 -7.56
CA VAL A 74 -5.91 9.20 -7.12
C VAL A 74 -6.83 8.29 -6.33
N VAL A 75 -6.75 6.98 -6.58
CA VAL A 75 -7.33 5.99 -5.69
C VAL A 75 -6.17 5.25 -5.06
N GLU A 76 -6.01 5.43 -3.76
CA GLU A 76 -4.97 4.81 -2.95
C GLU A 76 -5.51 3.51 -2.35
N ASN A 77 -4.62 2.53 -2.21
CA ASN A 77 -4.85 1.34 -1.40
C ASN A 77 -4.14 1.56 -0.05
N PRO A 78 -4.86 1.90 1.03
CA PRO A 78 -4.24 2.14 2.33
C PRO A 78 -3.55 0.89 2.91
N GLU A 79 -3.91 -0.31 2.45
CA GLU A 79 -3.31 -1.59 2.85
C GLU A 79 -2.10 -1.97 1.95
N GLY A 80 -1.98 -1.37 0.76
CA GLY A 80 -1.01 -1.75 -0.27
C GLY A 80 0.31 -1.00 -0.23
N ALA A 81 0.74 -0.52 0.95
CA ALA A 81 2.05 0.15 1.14
C ALA A 81 2.36 1.30 0.15
N GLY A 82 1.34 2.05 -0.28
CA GLY A 82 1.48 3.15 -1.25
C GLY A 82 1.09 2.82 -2.69
N GLU A 83 0.54 1.63 -2.92
CA GLU A 83 -0.16 1.31 -4.15
C GLU A 83 -1.27 2.32 -4.43
N HIS A 84 -1.31 2.82 -5.66
CA HIS A 84 -2.34 3.75 -6.11
C HIS A 84 -2.56 3.65 -7.61
N ILE A 85 -3.76 4.04 -8.04
CA ILE A 85 -4.10 4.23 -9.45
C ILE A 85 -4.46 5.68 -9.72
N LYS A 86 -4.05 6.19 -10.88
CA LYS A 86 -4.40 7.54 -11.33
C LYS A 86 -5.58 7.49 -12.29
N ILE A 87 -6.60 8.29 -12.01
CA ILE A 87 -7.77 8.45 -12.85
C ILE A 87 -7.67 9.82 -13.53
N ALA A 88 -7.18 9.80 -14.77
CA ALA A 88 -7.00 11.00 -15.58
C ALA A 88 -8.32 11.79 -15.75
N PRO A 89 -8.26 13.12 -15.97
CA PRO A 89 -9.44 13.93 -16.28
C PRO A 89 -10.25 13.33 -17.43
N GLY A 90 -11.56 13.25 -17.28
CA GLY A 90 -12.47 12.69 -18.29
C GLY A 90 -12.45 11.15 -18.44
N ARG A 91 -11.64 10.42 -17.66
CA ARG A 91 -11.64 8.95 -17.70
C ARG A 91 -12.93 8.41 -17.09
N ILE A 92 -13.65 7.61 -17.87
CA ILE A 92 -14.94 7.01 -17.48
C ILE A 92 -14.74 5.53 -17.13
N GLY A 93 -15.41 5.08 -16.06
CA GLY A 93 -15.50 3.66 -15.71
C GLY A 93 -14.16 2.99 -15.43
N ALA A 94 -13.19 3.70 -14.81
CA ALA A 94 -11.91 3.10 -14.47
C ALA A 94 -12.12 2.04 -13.36
N PRO A 95 -11.81 0.76 -13.60
CA PRO A 95 -12.00 -0.28 -12.59
C PRO A 95 -11.01 -0.08 -11.44
N VAL A 96 -11.50 -0.24 -10.21
CA VAL A 96 -10.74 -0.17 -8.97
C VAL A 96 -10.70 -1.57 -8.35
N PRO A 97 -9.53 -2.22 -8.28
CA PRO A 97 -9.39 -3.59 -7.81
C PRO A 97 -9.06 -3.68 -6.32
N PHE A 98 -9.30 -2.63 -5.52
CA PHE A 98 -8.96 -2.62 -4.10
C PHE A 98 -10.21 -2.85 -3.23
N GLU A 99 -10.05 -3.68 -2.20
CA GLU A 99 -11.09 -3.97 -1.20
C GLU A 99 -11.34 -2.76 -0.30
N PHE A 100 -10.26 -2.12 0.15
CA PHE A 100 -10.29 -0.83 0.83
C PHE A 100 -9.58 0.21 -0.04
N SER A 101 -10.32 1.24 -0.43
CA SER A 101 -9.82 2.31 -1.30
C SER A 101 -10.02 3.67 -0.64
N ARG A 102 -9.06 4.56 -0.81
CA ARG A 102 -9.22 5.99 -0.53
C ARG A 102 -9.21 6.78 -1.84
N VAL A 103 -10.30 7.45 -2.16
CA VAL A 103 -10.35 8.36 -3.29
C VAL A 103 -9.85 9.72 -2.84
N VAL A 104 -8.83 10.24 -3.52
CA VAL A 104 -8.16 11.50 -3.21
C VAL A 104 -8.35 12.46 -4.37
N LEU A 105 -8.92 13.63 -4.08
CA LEU A 105 -9.11 14.73 -5.00
C LEU A 105 -8.11 15.84 -4.66
N PRO A 106 -7.45 16.45 -5.67
CA PRO A 106 -6.59 17.58 -5.43
C PRO A 106 -7.40 18.79 -4.93
N ALA A 107 -6.87 19.45 -3.91
CA ALA A 107 -7.39 20.69 -3.34
C ALA A 107 -6.23 21.63 -3.00
N ALA A 108 -6.51 22.93 -2.82
CA ALA A 108 -5.49 23.97 -2.73
C ALA A 108 -4.61 23.86 -1.47
N ASP A 109 -5.22 23.52 -0.33
CA ASP A 109 -4.50 23.43 0.96
C ASP A 109 -4.13 21.96 1.26
N GLU A 110 -5.15 21.14 1.51
CA GLU A 110 -5.02 19.71 1.77
C GLU A 110 -5.92 18.93 0.79
N PRO A 111 -5.46 17.80 0.22
CA PRO A 111 -6.31 16.98 -0.61
C PRO A 111 -7.57 16.53 0.12
N VAL A 112 -8.70 16.55 -0.57
CA VAL A 112 -9.96 16.06 -0.02
C VAL A 112 -10.09 14.59 -0.37
N SER A 113 -10.53 13.77 0.58
CA SER A 113 -10.69 12.34 0.36
C SER A 113 -12.02 11.79 0.84
N PHE A 114 -12.32 10.55 0.45
CA PHE A 114 -13.35 9.71 1.05
C PHE A 114 -12.98 8.26 0.82
N ASP A 115 -13.49 7.38 1.67
CA ASP A 115 -13.14 5.96 1.65
C ASP A 115 -14.25 5.13 0.98
N VAL A 116 -13.85 4.06 0.29
CA VAL A 116 -14.75 3.12 -0.40
C VAL A 116 -14.34 1.71 -0.01
N TRP A 117 -15.31 0.96 0.52
CA TRP A 117 -15.17 -0.44 0.91
C TRP A 117 -15.90 -1.32 -0.10
N ALA A 118 -15.16 -2.13 -0.83
CA ALA A 118 -15.67 -3.16 -1.71
C ALA A 118 -15.69 -4.53 -0.99
N PRO A 119 -16.48 -5.50 -1.50
CA PRO A 119 -16.42 -6.86 -1.01
C PRO A 119 -15.02 -7.45 -1.12
N ARG A 120 -14.66 -8.35 -0.19
CA ARG A 120 -13.39 -9.08 -0.25
C ARG A 120 -13.31 -9.93 -1.51
N HIS A 121 -12.10 -10.04 -2.08
CA HIS A 121 -11.85 -10.97 -3.15
C HIS A 121 -11.71 -12.39 -2.61
N ASP A 122 -12.21 -13.35 -3.38
CA ASP A 122 -11.96 -14.76 -3.14
C ASP A 122 -10.55 -15.09 -3.68
N TYR A 123 -9.70 -15.65 -2.82
CA TYR A 123 -8.38 -16.13 -3.20
C TYR A 123 -8.43 -17.64 -3.40
N ALA A 124 -7.77 -18.14 -4.44
CA ALA A 124 -7.61 -19.57 -4.62
C ALA A 124 -6.79 -20.15 -3.46
N GLU A 125 -7.22 -21.30 -2.94
CA GLU A 125 -6.38 -22.07 -2.03
C GLU A 125 -5.15 -22.56 -2.79
N ALA A 126 -4.00 -22.55 -2.12
CA ALA A 126 -2.79 -23.11 -2.70
C ALA A 126 -2.98 -24.62 -2.85
N GLU A 127 -3.16 -25.07 -4.08
CA GLU A 127 -3.04 -26.49 -4.40
C GLU A 127 -1.62 -26.95 -4.05
N GLY A 128 -1.52 -28.17 -3.50
CA GLY A 128 -0.23 -28.75 -3.15
C GLY A 128 0.70 -28.82 -4.37
N PRO A 129 2.02 -28.92 -4.15
CA PRO A 129 2.96 -29.04 -5.26
C PRO A 129 2.56 -30.23 -6.13
N ASP A 130 2.41 -29.97 -7.44
CA ASP A 130 2.23 -31.03 -8.43
C ASP A 130 3.43 -31.99 -8.31
N PRO A 131 3.21 -33.29 -8.07
CA PRO A 131 4.30 -34.25 -7.97
C PRO A 131 5.06 -34.43 -9.29
N ASP A 132 4.48 -34.01 -10.43
CA ASP A 132 5.08 -34.17 -11.74
C ASP A 132 5.79 -32.87 -12.19
N GLY A 133 7.10 -32.97 -12.42
CA GLY A 133 7.92 -31.92 -13.02
C GLY A 133 9.00 -31.32 -12.09
N GLU A 134 9.82 -30.44 -12.66
CA GLU A 134 10.83 -29.71 -11.88
C GLU A 134 10.15 -28.63 -11.01
N PRO A 135 10.51 -28.50 -9.73
CA PRO A 135 9.89 -27.53 -8.83
C PRO A 135 10.17 -26.10 -9.29
N THR A 136 9.13 -25.26 -9.29
CA THR A 136 9.25 -23.83 -9.61
C THR A 136 10.21 -23.13 -8.65
N ALA A 137 11.29 -22.57 -9.19
CA ALA A 137 12.26 -21.81 -8.41
C ALA A 137 11.68 -20.48 -7.91
N LEU A 138 11.94 -20.13 -6.65
CA LEU A 138 11.55 -18.84 -6.10
C LEU A 138 12.41 -17.71 -6.69
N ALA A 139 11.77 -16.68 -7.23
CA ALA A 139 12.46 -15.50 -7.79
C ALA A 139 13.32 -14.78 -6.74
N PHE A 140 12.83 -14.70 -5.49
CA PHE A 140 13.51 -14.06 -4.36
C PHE A 140 13.45 -14.94 -3.11
N ALA A 141 14.41 -15.86 -2.97
CA ALA A 141 14.49 -16.77 -1.82
C ALA A 141 15.02 -16.05 -0.55
N LEU A 142 14.16 -15.29 0.12
CA LEU A 142 14.45 -14.66 1.41
C LEU A 142 13.98 -15.55 2.58
N ASP A 143 14.93 -15.96 3.42
CA ASP A 143 14.62 -16.58 4.71
C ASP A 143 14.32 -15.50 5.77
N ARG A 144 13.08 -15.53 6.27
CA ARG A 144 12.51 -14.58 7.25
C ARG A 144 13.15 -14.68 8.64
N THR A 145 13.83 -15.77 8.94
CA THR A 145 14.48 -16.00 10.24
C THR A 145 15.85 -15.32 10.36
N LYS A 146 16.39 -14.79 9.26
CA LYS A 146 17.75 -14.24 9.21
C LYS A 146 17.78 -12.75 9.50
N ARG A 147 18.90 -12.27 10.05
CA ARG A 147 19.12 -10.85 10.40
C ARG A 147 18.97 -9.89 9.23
N TYR A 148 19.34 -10.30 8.02
CA TYR A 148 19.14 -9.46 6.84
C TYR A 148 17.65 -9.18 6.61
N PHE A 149 16.76 -10.10 6.97
CA PHE A 149 15.33 -9.90 6.79
C PHE A 149 14.81 -8.88 7.79
N LEU A 150 15.27 -8.92 9.05
CA LEU A 150 14.97 -7.88 10.04
C LEU A 150 15.45 -6.50 9.58
N VAL A 151 16.64 -6.41 8.98
CA VAL A 151 17.14 -5.14 8.40
C VAL A 151 16.25 -4.66 7.26
N LEU A 152 15.83 -5.56 6.36
CA LEU A 152 14.92 -5.21 5.27
C LEU A 152 13.57 -4.74 5.80
N ALA A 153 13.02 -5.44 6.79
CA ALA A 153 11.76 -5.09 7.44
C ALA A 153 11.83 -3.72 8.12
N ALA A 154 12.91 -3.43 8.88
CA ALA A 154 13.10 -2.12 9.51
C ALA A 154 13.24 -0.98 8.50
N LEU A 155 13.83 -1.22 7.32
CA LEU A 155 13.89 -0.23 6.24
C LEU A 155 12.51 0.03 5.61
N CYS A 156 11.66 -0.98 5.53
CA CYS A 156 10.32 -0.90 4.93
C CYS A 156 9.24 -0.41 5.91
N GLU A 157 9.47 -0.59 7.22
CA GLU A 157 8.51 -0.35 8.30
C GLU A 157 7.79 1.00 8.22
N PRO A 158 8.45 2.16 7.99
CA PRO A 158 7.74 3.44 7.91
C PRO A 158 6.68 3.48 6.81
N ARG A 159 6.95 2.85 5.66
CA ARG A 159 6.03 2.84 4.51
C ARG A 159 4.91 1.82 4.65
N LEU A 160 5.18 0.72 5.34
CA LEU A 160 4.18 -0.29 5.68
C LEU A 160 3.20 0.21 6.76
N ARG A 161 3.59 1.16 7.61
CA ARG A 161 2.69 1.75 8.64
C ARG A 161 1.86 2.95 8.16
N GLY A 162 1.48 2.97 6.89
CA GLY A 162 0.58 4.01 6.35
C GLY A 162 1.24 5.35 6.01
N ALA A 163 2.58 5.42 5.96
CA ALA A 163 3.31 6.58 5.44
C ALA A 163 4.09 6.21 4.15
N PRO A 164 3.38 5.98 3.02
CA PRO A 164 3.97 5.37 1.81
C PRO A 164 5.12 6.18 1.18
N HIS A 165 5.15 7.49 1.43
CA HIS A 165 6.19 8.40 0.95
C HIS A 165 7.20 8.82 2.03
N ALA A 166 7.20 8.14 3.19
CA ALA A 166 8.16 8.41 4.23
C ALA A 166 9.62 8.28 3.70
N PRO A 167 10.52 9.19 4.12
CA PRO A 167 11.93 9.05 3.85
C PRO A 167 12.44 7.73 4.46
N LEU A 168 13.42 7.11 3.81
CA LEU A 168 13.99 5.89 4.34
C LEU A 168 14.78 6.18 5.62
N PRO A 169 14.73 5.27 6.61
CA PRO A 169 15.48 5.47 7.84
C PRO A 169 16.99 5.44 7.58
N THR A 170 17.72 6.23 8.37
CA THR A 170 19.19 6.21 8.38
C THR A 170 19.71 4.87 8.92
N VAL A 171 21.00 4.59 8.74
CA VAL A 171 21.57 3.33 9.28
C VAL A 171 21.48 3.32 10.81
N GLU A 172 21.67 4.48 11.43
CA GLU A 172 21.58 4.70 12.87
C GLU A 172 20.16 4.43 13.38
N GLN A 173 19.15 4.98 12.70
CA GLN A 173 17.74 4.72 13.04
C GLN A 173 17.39 3.23 12.90
N VAL A 174 17.92 2.53 11.89
CA VAL A 174 17.73 1.08 11.74
C VAL A 174 18.42 0.32 12.87
N VAL A 175 19.62 0.72 13.30
CA VAL A 175 20.29 0.11 14.45
C VAL A 175 19.43 0.25 15.70
N GLU A 176 19.02 1.48 16.03
CA GLU A 176 18.16 1.77 17.19
C GLU A 176 16.89 0.93 17.16
N ARG A 177 16.26 0.83 15.98
CA ARG A 177 15.04 0.06 15.79
C ARG A 177 15.23 -1.44 16.03
N LEU A 178 16.41 -1.98 15.71
CA LEU A 178 16.71 -3.41 15.81
C LEU A 178 17.26 -3.84 17.17
N LEU A 179 17.77 -2.92 18.00
CA LEU A 179 18.35 -3.25 19.31
C LEU A 179 17.47 -4.17 20.19
N PRO A 180 16.13 -4.00 20.27
CA PRO A 180 15.30 -4.84 21.13
C PRO A 180 15.24 -6.32 20.72
N VAL A 181 15.42 -6.63 19.43
CA VAL A 181 15.35 -8.00 18.87
C VAL A 181 16.73 -8.53 18.46
N TRP A 182 17.71 -7.64 18.28
CA TRP A 182 19.09 -7.95 17.98
C TRP A 182 20.02 -7.00 18.77
N PRO A 183 20.33 -7.30 20.04
CA PRO A 183 21.10 -6.41 20.92
C PRO A 183 22.52 -6.08 20.43
N ALA A 184 23.10 -6.95 19.60
CA ALA A 184 24.42 -6.76 19.00
C ALA A 184 24.39 -5.97 17.67
N ALA A 185 23.23 -5.43 17.28
CA ALA A 185 23.11 -4.60 16.08
C ALA A 185 24.02 -3.38 16.18
N ASN A 186 24.78 -3.13 15.12
CA ASN A 186 25.63 -1.96 15.00
C ASN A 186 25.68 -1.51 13.55
N ARG A 187 26.26 -0.32 13.32
CA ARG A 187 26.33 0.31 11.99
C ARG A 187 26.94 -0.61 10.93
N ALA A 188 28.06 -1.27 11.26
CA ALA A 188 28.77 -2.14 10.33
C ALA A 188 27.94 -3.38 9.98
N ALA A 189 27.31 -3.99 10.99
CA ALA A 189 26.47 -5.17 10.79
C ALA A 189 25.22 -4.84 9.95
N VAL A 190 24.56 -3.71 10.19
CA VAL A 190 23.42 -3.26 9.37
C VAL A 190 23.87 -3.00 7.93
N GLN A 191 24.93 -2.22 7.72
CA GLN A 191 25.44 -1.92 6.39
C GLN A 191 25.80 -3.19 5.61
N TRP A 192 26.47 -4.15 6.26
CA TRP A 192 26.80 -5.44 5.66
C TRP A 192 25.55 -6.20 5.21
N ASN A 193 24.47 -6.22 6.02
CA ASN A 193 23.22 -6.87 5.64
C ASN A 193 22.55 -6.16 4.45
N ILE A 194 22.60 -4.83 4.37
CA ILE A 194 22.09 -4.09 3.20
C ILE A 194 22.91 -4.44 1.94
N ASP A 195 24.23 -4.56 2.05
CA ASP A 195 25.10 -5.01 0.95
C ASP A 195 24.82 -6.46 0.54
N TYR A 196 24.65 -7.36 1.50
CA TYR A 196 24.29 -8.75 1.25
C TYR A 196 22.94 -8.88 0.54
N LEU A 197 21.92 -8.13 0.99
CA LEU A 197 20.61 -8.10 0.34
C LEU A 197 20.68 -7.58 -1.10
N ALA A 198 21.49 -6.55 -1.36
CA ALA A 198 21.64 -6.02 -2.72
C ALA A 198 22.19 -7.09 -3.69
N VAL A 199 23.11 -7.94 -3.24
CA VAL A 199 23.59 -9.08 -4.02
C VAL A 199 22.51 -10.17 -4.12
N LYS A 200 21.88 -10.54 -3.00
CA LYS A 200 20.87 -11.61 -2.92
C LYS A 200 19.63 -11.31 -3.78
N LEU A 201 19.26 -10.04 -3.91
CA LEU A 201 18.16 -9.56 -4.74
C LEU A 201 18.63 -9.10 -6.14
N ARG A 202 19.89 -9.38 -6.51
CA ARG A 202 20.47 -9.10 -7.83
C ARG A 202 20.41 -7.62 -8.24
N LEU A 203 20.39 -6.71 -7.25
CA LEU A 203 20.49 -5.26 -7.45
C LEU A 203 21.94 -4.80 -7.66
N LYS A 204 22.91 -5.67 -7.38
CA LYS A 204 24.33 -5.46 -7.67
C LYS A 204 24.90 -6.72 -8.33
N PRO A 205 25.80 -6.61 -9.33
CA PRO A 205 26.58 -7.75 -9.79
C PRO A 205 27.37 -8.37 -8.62
N GLY A 206 27.56 -9.69 -8.66
CA GLY A 206 28.29 -10.43 -7.63
C GLY A 206 29.74 -9.95 -7.51
N PRO A 207 30.41 -10.21 -6.37
CA PRO A 207 31.76 -9.70 -6.08
C PRO A 207 32.81 -10.05 -7.16
N GLU A 208 32.59 -11.11 -7.93
CA GLU A 208 33.48 -11.57 -9.01
C GLU A 208 33.32 -10.84 -10.35
N THR A 209 32.33 -9.95 -10.48
CA THR A 209 31.97 -9.28 -11.76
C THR A 209 31.89 -7.76 -11.67
N ALA A 210 32.32 -7.16 -10.56
CA ALA A 210 32.16 -5.72 -10.34
C ALA A 210 33.33 -4.91 -10.93
N ASP A 211 33.15 -4.33 -12.11
CA ASP A 211 33.82 -3.07 -12.43
C ASP A 211 33.38 -2.00 -11.42
N GLN A 212 34.29 -1.09 -11.06
CA GLN A 212 34.03 0.03 -10.15
C GLN A 212 33.10 1.07 -10.80
N GLY A 213 31.83 0.69 -10.98
CA GLY A 213 30.78 1.59 -11.45
C GLY A 213 30.47 2.69 -10.42
N PRO A 214 29.72 3.73 -10.84
CA PRO A 214 29.41 4.88 -10.00
C PRO A 214 28.80 4.43 -8.67
N ARG A 215 29.26 5.03 -7.56
CA ARG A 215 28.73 4.76 -6.22
C ARG A 215 27.21 4.80 -6.25
N LEU A 216 26.57 3.70 -5.83
CA LEU A 216 25.12 3.51 -5.77
C LEU A 216 24.50 4.47 -4.72
N ASN A 217 24.46 5.76 -5.02
CA ASN A 217 23.53 6.69 -4.38
C ASN A 217 22.12 6.19 -4.72
N GLY A 218 21.39 5.63 -3.75
CA GLY A 218 20.08 5.02 -4.00
C GLY A 218 19.97 3.52 -3.73
N LYS A 219 20.99 2.86 -3.14
CA LYS A 219 20.95 1.40 -2.91
C LYS A 219 19.81 0.98 -1.97
N LYS A 220 19.60 1.73 -0.87
CA LYS A 220 18.52 1.44 0.09
C LYS A 220 17.16 1.67 -0.56
N GLU A 221 17.06 2.70 -1.38
CA GLU A 221 15.87 3.09 -2.13
C GLU A 221 15.49 2.01 -3.14
N SER A 222 16.45 1.48 -3.88
CA SER A 222 16.24 0.37 -4.82
C SER A 222 15.82 -0.91 -4.10
N LEU A 223 16.46 -1.20 -2.96
CA LEU A 223 16.13 -2.35 -2.11
C LEU A 223 14.69 -2.28 -1.61
N VAL A 224 14.31 -1.16 -0.97
CA VAL A 224 12.97 -0.97 -0.41
C VAL A 224 11.92 -0.90 -1.51
N SER A 225 12.21 -0.23 -2.64
CA SER A 225 11.31 -0.18 -3.80
C SER A 225 11.03 -1.58 -4.35
N LEU A 226 12.06 -2.43 -4.51
CA LEU A 226 11.88 -3.81 -4.96
C LEU A 226 11.09 -4.63 -3.94
N ALA A 227 11.43 -4.51 -2.65
CA ALA A 227 10.81 -5.28 -1.59
C ALA A 227 9.32 -4.98 -1.45
N LEU A 228 8.93 -3.70 -1.49
CA LEU A 228 7.52 -3.28 -1.43
C LEU A 228 6.78 -3.62 -2.72
N ARG A 229 7.42 -3.49 -3.89
CA ARG A 229 6.77 -3.79 -5.18
C ARG A 229 6.33 -5.24 -5.33
N PHE A 230 7.05 -6.17 -4.71
CA PHE A 230 6.79 -7.61 -4.80
C PHE A 230 6.37 -8.22 -3.46
N ASP A 231 5.99 -7.38 -2.48
CA ASP A 231 5.59 -7.80 -1.13
C ASP A 231 6.57 -8.80 -0.47
N LEU A 232 7.87 -8.58 -0.67
CA LEU A 232 8.93 -9.38 -0.06
C LEU A 232 8.96 -9.18 1.47
N VAL A 233 8.47 -8.03 1.92
CA VAL A 233 8.16 -7.72 3.32
C VAL A 233 6.76 -7.12 3.34
N ARG A 234 5.92 -7.64 4.23
CA ARG A 234 4.54 -7.20 4.44
C ARG A 234 4.36 -6.62 5.84
N GLU A 235 3.20 -6.02 6.09
CA GLU A 235 2.85 -5.55 7.44
C GLU A 235 2.88 -6.71 8.47
N ASP A 236 2.46 -7.91 8.06
CA ASP A 236 2.51 -9.14 8.87
C ASP A 236 3.91 -9.59 9.28
N ASP A 237 4.96 -9.08 8.62
CA ASP A 237 6.36 -9.36 8.99
C ASP A 237 6.87 -8.37 10.07
N LEU A 238 6.21 -7.22 10.27
CA LEU A 238 6.63 -6.20 11.24
C LEU A 238 6.59 -6.65 12.73
N PRO A 239 5.72 -7.59 13.16
CA PRO A 239 5.81 -8.18 14.50
C PRO A 239 7.18 -8.81 14.81
N ALA A 240 7.95 -9.25 13.80
CA ALA A 240 9.32 -9.75 14.00
C ALA A 240 10.29 -8.67 14.53
N LEU A 241 9.91 -7.39 14.40
CA LEU A 241 10.65 -6.26 14.96
C LEU A 241 10.17 -5.88 16.37
N ALA A 242 9.06 -6.45 16.86
CA ALA A 242 8.57 -6.25 18.20
C ALA A 242 9.25 -7.24 19.17
N VAL A 243 9.44 -6.83 20.43
CA VAL A 243 10.03 -7.68 21.47
C VAL A 243 9.12 -8.89 21.69
N ALA A 244 9.68 -10.11 21.69
CA ALA A 244 9.01 -11.25 22.30
C ALA A 244 8.84 -10.94 23.79
N ALA A 245 7.62 -10.65 24.23
CA ALA A 245 7.32 -10.53 25.66
C ALA A 245 7.77 -11.82 26.34
N THR A 246 8.85 -11.74 27.11
CA THR A 246 9.36 -12.85 27.89
C THR A 246 8.22 -13.37 28.76
N SER A 247 7.74 -14.57 28.44
CA SER A 247 6.85 -15.35 29.29
C SER A 247 7.66 -15.78 30.51
N GLY A 248 7.76 -14.90 31.51
CA GLY A 248 8.35 -15.18 32.81
C GLY A 248 7.27 -15.54 33.81
N ALA A 249 6.66 -16.71 33.67
CA ALA A 249 5.84 -17.34 34.70
C ALA A 249 6.60 -18.54 35.27
N GLY A 250 6.89 -18.49 36.58
CA GLY A 250 7.06 -19.67 37.41
C GLY A 250 8.50 -20.09 37.71
N ARG A 251 9.05 -19.57 38.81
CA ARG A 251 9.39 -20.39 39.98
C ARG A 251 9.47 -19.52 41.23
#